data_AF-A0A972X7N9-F1
#
_entry.id   AF-A0A972X7N9-F1
#
_cell.length_a   1.000
_cell.length_b   1.000
_cell.length_c   1.000
_cell.angle_alpha   90.00
_cell.angle_beta   90.00
_cell.angle_gamma   90.00
#
_symmetry.space_group_name_H-M   'P 1'
#
loop_
_entity.id
_entity.type
_entity.pdbx_description
1 polymer ?
#
loop_
_entity_poly.entity_id
_entity_poly.type
_entity_poly.pdbx_seq_one_letter_code
_entity_poly.pdbx_strand_id
1 'polypeptide(L)'
;MVFPVGDDNSDRTTFPFVTIGLLLVNVFVFVVLQQMGANDDVTLAYCQVPAEIISGHDIVTEPSIRAVQTEGGVVQVAVPGLRATPIPPWLTLLTAVFMHGSIMHLAGNMWFLWIFGDNVEDDMGHVKYLLFYLATSIIASLAFVALNRTGEAAFTPCLGASGAISGVLGAYLVLHSQRRVSVILLRMMIDVPGYVAVGIWFLFQLVSGLFDQGGGGGVAYSAHV
;
A
#
# COMPACT_ATOMS: atom_id res chain seq x y z
N MET A 1 -2.20 20.98 3.04
CA MET A 1 -1.87 19.55 3.13
C MET A 1 -0.83 19.40 4.23
N VAL A 2 -1.01 18.42 5.11
CA VAL A 2 -0.08 18.11 6.20
C VAL A 2 0.78 16.95 5.71
N PHE A 3 2.09 17.19 5.58
CA PHE A 3 3.04 16.17 5.11
C PHE A 3 4.03 15.86 6.23
N PRO A 4 4.01 14.66 6.84
CA PRO A 4 5.06 14.29 7.79
C PRO A 4 6.40 14.24 7.07
N VAL A 5 7.46 14.74 7.70
CA VAL A 5 8.82 14.80 7.14
C VAL A 5 9.75 13.83 7.87
N GLY A 6 9.52 13.66 9.16
CA GLY A 6 10.30 12.80 10.03
C GLY A 6 9.76 12.87 11.45
N ASP A 7 10.18 11.92 12.26
CA ASP A 7 9.85 11.87 13.68
C ASP A 7 11.13 12.00 14.55
N ASP A 8 10.89 12.18 15.85
CA ASP A 8 11.97 12.22 16.83
C ASP A 8 12.64 10.85 16.97
N ASN A 9 13.92 10.81 16.58
CA ASN A 9 14.78 9.63 16.58
C ASN A 9 15.90 9.71 17.62
N SER A 10 15.80 10.63 18.59
CA SER A 10 16.85 10.90 19.57
C SER A 10 17.16 9.73 20.52
N ASP A 11 16.23 8.80 20.68
CA ASP A 11 16.33 7.62 21.53
C ASP A 11 16.58 6.31 20.77
N ARG A 12 16.68 6.35 19.44
CA ARG A 12 16.93 5.16 18.62
C ARG A 12 18.31 4.57 18.87
N THR A 13 18.39 3.27 19.11
CA THR A 13 19.64 2.59 19.50
C THR A 13 20.24 1.71 18.42
N THR A 14 19.44 1.24 17.46
CA THR A 14 19.85 0.32 16.39
C THR A 14 19.71 0.95 15.00
N PHE A 15 20.38 0.33 14.03
CA PHE A 15 20.27 0.71 12.62
C PHE A 15 19.12 -0.09 11.96
N PRO A 16 18.19 0.56 11.24
CA PRO A 16 16.97 -0.08 10.74
C PRO A 16 17.22 -0.88 9.45
N PHE A 17 17.91 -2.01 9.57
CA PHE A 17 18.27 -2.86 8.42
C PHE A 17 17.05 -3.37 7.66
N VAL A 18 15.98 -3.71 8.36
CA VAL A 18 14.79 -4.29 7.73
C VAL A 18 13.97 -3.23 7.03
N THR A 19 13.74 -2.06 7.65
CA THR A 19 13.06 -0.93 7.00
C THR A 19 13.80 -0.54 5.72
N ILE A 20 15.14 -0.39 5.77
CA ILE A 20 15.94 -0.08 4.58
C ILE A 20 15.86 -1.20 3.55
N GLY A 21 15.96 -2.46 3.97
CA GLY A 21 15.84 -3.61 3.08
C GLY A 21 14.49 -3.63 2.35
N LEU A 22 13.39 -3.40 3.07
CA LEU A 22 12.05 -3.31 2.51
C LEU A 22 11.92 -2.16 1.51
N LEU A 23 12.46 -0.97 1.83
CA LEU A 23 12.49 0.17 0.90
C LEU A 23 13.22 -0.20 -0.40
N LEU A 24 14.41 -0.78 -0.28
CA LEU A 24 15.22 -1.17 -1.44
C LEU A 24 14.55 -2.23 -2.30
N VAL A 25 13.95 -3.25 -1.68
CA VAL A 25 13.23 -4.31 -2.40
C VAL A 25 12.03 -3.75 -3.15
N ASN A 26 11.21 -2.91 -2.51
CA ASN A 26 10.06 -2.29 -3.16
C ASN A 26 10.47 -1.40 -4.34
N VAL A 27 11.50 -0.56 -4.15
CA VAL A 27 12.04 0.27 -5.23
C VAL A 27 12.61 -0.58 -6.36
N PHE A 28 13.34 -1.64 -6.04
CA PHE A 28 13.89 -2.56 -7.04
C PHE A 28 12.78 -3.23 -7.86
N VAL A 29 11.78 -3.81 -7.19
CA VAL A 29 10.63 -4.46 -7.84
C VAL A 29 9.92 -3.48 -8.77
N PHE A 30 9.62 -2.27 -8.29
CA PHE A 30 8.91 -1.28 -9.09
C PHE A 30 9.72 -0.76 -10.28
N VAL A 31 10.99 -0.42 -10.07
CA VAL A 31 11.83 0.17 -11.13
C VAL A 31 12.25 -0.89 -12.15
N VAL A 32 12.65 -2.08 -11.70
CA VAL A 32 13.26 -3.10 -12.55
C VAL A 32 12.21 -4.06 -13.12
N LEU A 33 11.35 -4.61 -12.27
CA LEU A 33 10.38 -5.65 -12.71
C LEU A 33 9.13 -5.01 -13.30
N GLN A 34 8.57 -3.99 -12.64
CA GLN A 34 7.38 -3.28 -13.11
C GLN A 34 7.71 -2.17 -14.14
N GLN A 35 8.99 -1.94 -14.46
CA GLN A 35 9.44 -0.92 -15.41
C GLN A 35 8.87 0.47 -15.11
N MET A 36 9.00 0.91 -13.86
CA MET A 36 8.42 2.16 -13.35
C MET A 36 6.88 2.23 -13.45
N GLY A 37 6.21 1.07 -13.37
CA GLY A 37 4.76 0.94 -13.46
C GLY A 37 4.21 0.84 -14.89
N ALA A 38 5.07 0.68 -15.90
CA ALA A 38 4.64 0.49 -17.28
C ALA A 38 4.36 -0.98 -17.64
N ASN A 39 4.76 -1.93 -16.79
CA ASN A 39 4.61 -3.36 -17.02
C ASN A 39 3.43 -3.92 -16.21
N ASP A 40 2.22 -3.76 -16.76
CA ASP A 40 0.99 -4.31 -16.17
C ASP A 40 1.03 -5.83 -16.10
N ASP A 41 1.76 -6.49 -17.01
CA ASP A 41 1.83 -7.95 -17.03
C ASP A 41 2.46 -8.51 -15.77
N VAL A 42 3.59 -7.92 -15.35
CA VAL A 42 4.23 -8.28 -14.07
C VAL A 42 3.39 -7.81 -12.88
N THR A 43 2.84 -6.60 -12.95
CA THR A 43 2.08 -6.04 -11.83
C THR A 43 0.87 -6.90 -11.49
N LEU A 44 0.12 -7.35 -12.50
CA LEU A 44 -1.08 -8.14 -12.32
C LEU A 44 -0.77 -9.63 -12.08
N ALA A 45 0.34 -10.15 -12.59
CA ALA A 45 0.73 -11.55 -12.33
C ALA A 45 1.20 -11.83 -10.89
N TYR A 46 1.48 -10.79 -10.09
CA TYR A 46 1.93 -10.94 -8.70
C TYR A 46 1.03 -10.23 -7.67
N CYS A 47 -0.09 -9.67 -8.12
CA CYS A 47 -1.08 -9.07 -7.25
C CYS A 47 -2.01 -10.12 -6.64
N GLN A 48 -2.72 -9.75 -5.58
CA GLN A 48 -3.66 -10.62 -4.91
C GLN A 48 -5.07 -10.39 -5.47
N VAL A 49 -5.73 -11.44 -5.94
CA VAL A 49 -7.12 -11.37 -6.43
C VAL A 49 -8.05 -12.17 -5.52
N PRO A 50 -9.15 -11.61 -4.98
CA PRO A 50 -10.01 -12.31 -4.04
C PRO A 50 -10.54 -13.66 -4.56
N ALA A 51 -10.99 -13.70 -5.82
CA ALA A 51 -11.49 -14.91 -6.46
C ALA A 51 -10.43 -16.03 -6.54
N GLU A 52 -9.16 -15.68 -6.77
CA GLU A 52 -8.06 -16.65 -6.84
C GLU A 52 -7.68 -17.19 -5.47
N ILE A 53 -7.69 -16.33 -4.44
CA ILE A 53 -7.45 -16.75 -3.05
C ILE A 53 -8.54 -17.70 -2.57
N ILE A 54 -9.81 -17.39 -2.86
CA ILE A 54 -10.96 -18.19 -2.43
C ILE A 54 -11.03 -19.53 -3.19
N SER A 55 -10.81 -19.50 -4.50
CA SER A 55 -10.90 -20.71 -5.35
C SER A 55 -9.64 -21.58 -5.30
N GLY A 56 -8.48 -20.98 -4.99
CA GLY A 56 -7.18 -21.63 -5.12
C GLY A 56 -6.72 -21.84 -6.56
N HIS A 57 -7.41 -21.23 -7.53
CA HIS A 57 -7.09 -21.32 -8.94
C HIS A 57 -6.73 -19.95 -9.50
N ASP A 58 -5.72 -19.93 -10.36
CA ASP A 58 -5.31 -18.76 -11.14
C ASP A 58 -6.40 -18.40 -12.15
N ILE A 59 -6.73 -17.12 -12.29
CA ILE A 59 -7.82 -16.62 -13.13
C ILE A 59 -7.27 -15.57 -14.08
N VAL A 60 -7.27 -15.90 -15.36
CA VAL A 60 -6.90 -14.97 -16.44
C VAL A 60 -8.15 -14.36 -17.04
N THR A 61 -8.15 -13.04 -17.24
CA THR A 61 -9.26 -12.34 -17.90
C THR A 61 -8.77 -11.55 -19.09
N GLU A 62 -9.67 -11.31 -20.04
CA GLU A 62 -9.37 -10.47 -21.20
C GLU A 62 -9.46 -8.98 -20.81
N PRO A 63 -8.65 -8.10 -21.43
CA PRO A 63 -8.79 -6.66 -21.28
C PRO A 63 -10.22 -6.22 -21.60
N SER A 64 -10.77 -5.35 -20.77
CA SER A 64 -12.13 -4.85 -20.92
C SER A 64 -12.15 -3.33 -20.89
N ILE A 65 -13.24 -2.73 -21.35
CA ILE A 65 -13.45 -1.29 -21.25
C ILE A 65 -14.56 -1.06 -20.24
N ARG A 66 -14.26 -0.31 -19.18
CA ARG A 66 -15.25 0.11 -18.19
C ARG A 66 -15.68 1.55 -18.46
N ALA A 67 -17.00 1.74 -18.51
CA ALA A 67 -17.61 3.06 -18.58
C ALA A 67 -17.66 3.66 -17.17
N VAL A 68 -16.83 4.67 -16.91
CA VAL A 68 -16.82 5.42 -15.65
C VAL A 68 -17.64 6.69 -15.84
N GLN A 69 -18.68 6.87 -15.03
CA GLN A 69 -19.44 8.11 -14.99
C GLN A 69 -18.61 9.17 -14.26
N THR A 70 -18.32 10.27 -14.94
CA THR A 70 -17.65 11.44 -14.37
C THR A 70 -18.58 12.65 -14.41
N GLU A 71 -18.31 13.71 -13.66
CA GLU A 71 -19.09 14.97 -13.75
C GLU A 71 -19.12 15.56 -15.18
N GLY A 72 -18.14 15.21 -16.03
CA GLY A 72 -18.05 15.61 -17.44
C GLY A 72 -18.67 14.62 -18.44
N GLY A 73 -19.30 13.53 -17.98
CA GLY A 73 -19.89 12.49 -18.82
C GLY A 73 -19.23 11.11 -18.67
N VAL A 74 -19.60 10.17 -19.55
CA VAL A 74 -19.06 8.79 -19.53
C VAL A 74 -17.66 8.76 -20.14
N VAL A 75 -16.65 8.45 -19.32
CA VAL A 75 -15.29 8.17 -19.78
C VAL A 75 -15.11 6.67 -19.90
N GLN A 76 -14.67 6.20 -21.05
CA GLN A 76 -14.31 4.81 -21.26
C GLN A 76 -12.86 4.60 -20.84
N VAL A 77 -12.64 3.77 -19.82
CA VAL A 77 -11.32 3.44 -19.27
C VAL A 77 -10.99 2.00 -19.64
N ALA A 78 -9.83 1.79 -20.26
CA ALA A 78 -9.30 0.46 -20.52
C ALA A 78 -8.84 -0.15 -19.20
N VAL A 79 -9.34 -1.35 -18.89
CA VAL A 79 -8.95 -2.14 -17.73
C VAL A 79 -8.14 -3.33 -18.23
N PRO A 80 -6.85 -3.41 -17.87
CA PRO A 80 -6.04 -4.57 -18.22
C PRO A 80 -6.65 -5.83 -17.58
N GLY A 81 -6.64 -6.92 -18.33
CA GLY A 81 -7.11 -8.21 -17.84
C GLY A 81 -6.14 -8.82 -16.83
N LEU A 82 -6.66 -9.69 -15.96
CA LEU A 82 -5.85 -10.48 -15.03
C LEU A 82 -4.88 -11.37 -15.82
N ARG A 83 -3.69 -11.57 -15.25
CA ARG A 83 -2.57 -12.26 -15.91
C ARG A 83 -2.24 -13.53 -15.16
N ALA A 84 -1.69 -14.50 -15.90
CA ALA A 84 -1.32 -15.77 -15.32
C ALA A 84 -0.25 -15.60 -14.24
N THR A 85 -0.55 -16.10 -13.04
CA THR A 85 0.34 -16.03 -11.89
C THR A 85 1.40 -17.14 -11.99
N PRO A 86 2.71 -16.83 -11.99
CA PRO A 86 3.77 -17.83 -12.12
C PRO A 86 4.04 -18.61 -10.82
N ILE A 87 3.31 -18.27 -9.75
CA ILE A 87 3.37 -18.87 -8.42
C ILE A 87 1.98 -19.35 -8.00
N PRO A 88 1.86 -20.26 -7.02
CA PRO A 88 0.56 -20.61 -6.45
C PRO A 88 -0.20 -19.35 -6.00
N PRO A 89 -1.51 -19.22 -6.30
CA PRO A 89 -2.27 -18.01 -5.98
C PRO A 89 -2.18 -17.57 -4.52
N TRP A 90 -2.04 -18.50 -3.58
CA TRP A 90 -1.96 -18.15 -2.16
C TRP A 90 -0.66 -17.45 -1.78
N LEU A 91 0.41 -17.64 -2.56
CA LEU A 91 1.67 -16.92 -2.37
C LEU A 91 1.56 -15.46 -2.82
N THR A 92 0.53 -15.07 -3.58
CA THR A 92 0.32 -13.66 -3.93
C THR A 92 -0.03 -12.81 -2.71
N LEU A 93 -0.52 -13.41 -1.61
CA LEU A 93 -0.64 -12.75 -0.30
C LEU A 93 0.70 -12.20 0.22
N LEU A 94 1.82 -12.77 -0.22
CA LEU A 94 3.17 -12.33 0.13
C LEU A 94 3.82 -11.46 -0.95
N THR A 95 3.54 -11.70 -2.22
CA THR A 95 4.17 -10.92 -3.31
C THR A 95 3.45 -9.61 -3.59
N ALA A 96 2.14 -9.54 -3.36
CA ALA A 96 1.32 -8.36 -3.65
C ALA A 96 1.78 -7.13 -2.85
N VAL A 97 2.36 -7.33 -1.66
CA VAL A 97 2.90 -6.24 -0.82
C VAL A 97 4.01 -5.44 -1.52
N PHE A 98 4.69 -6.04 -2.51
CA PHE A 98 5.80 -5.41 -3.24
C PHE A 98 5.37 -4.78 -4.58
N MET A 99 4.18 -5.10 -5.08
CA MET A 99 3.67 -4.56 -6.34
C MET A 99 3.06 -3.18 -6.13
N HIS A 100 3.37 -2.21 -6.98
CA HIS A 100 2.81 -0.85 -6.90
C HIS A 100 2.24 -0.38 -8.25
N GLY A 101 1.05 0.22 -8.24
CA GLY A 101 0.34 0.62 -9.46
C GLY A 101 0.82 1.94 -10.07
N SER A 102 1.56 2.76 -9.34
CA SER A 102 2.08 4.04 -9.86
C SER A 102 3.27 4.55 -9.05
N ILE A 103 4.00 5.52 -9.61
CA ILE A 103 5.11 6.20 -8.93
C ILE A 103 4.64 6.85 -7.63
N MET A 104 3.47 7.50 -7.65
CA MET A 104 2.92 8.16 -6.47
C MET A 104 2.52 7.13 -5.41
N HIS A 105 1.98 5.98 -5.82
CA HIS A 105 1.66 4.89 -4.91
C HIS A 105 2.90 4.35 -4.20
N LEU A 106 3.98 4.07 -4.94
CA LEU A 106 5.25 3.68 -4.34
C LEU A 106 5.80 4.77 -3.43
N ALA A 107 5.89 6.01 -3.92
CA ALA A 107 6.47 7.12 -3.18
C ALA A 107 5.74 7.35 -1.85
N GLY A 108 4.41 7.31 -1.85
CA GLY A 108 3.61 7.39 -0.63
C GLY A 108 3.94 6.28 0.35
N ASN A 109 3.90 5.02 -0.08
CA ASN A 109 4.20 3.88 0.81
C ASN A 109 5.61 3.96 1.40
N MET A 110 6.61 4.23 0.56
CA MET A 110 8.00 4.30 0.99
C MET A 110 8.26 5.49 1.93
N TRP A 111 7.57 6.61 1.71
CA TRP A 111 7.63 7.78 2.58
C TRP A 111 7.17 7.46 4.00
N PHE A 112 6.03 6.80 4.16
CA PHE A 112 5.52 6.42 5.48
C PHE A 112 6.34 5.30 6.12
N LEU A 113 6.79 4.33 5.34
CA LEU A 113 7.67 3.28 5.86
C LEU A 113 9.01 3.86 6.36
N TRP A 114 9.57 4.86 5.65
CA TRP A 114 10.79 5.54 6.06
C TRP A 114 10.63 6.34 7.36
N ILE A 115 9.52 7.05 7.52
CA ILE A 115 9.31 7.93 8.69
C ILE A 115 9.02 7.14 9.96
N PHE A 116 8.27 6.04 9.86
CA PHE A 116 7.73 5.37 11.05
C PHE A 116 8.29 3.95 11.26
N GLY A 117 8.87 3.36 10.21
CA GLY A 117 9.30 1.96 10.24
C GLY A 117 10.52 1.71 11.11
N ASP A 118 11.46 2.65 11.12
CA ASP A 118 12.74 2.51 11.83
C ASP A 118 12.57 2.50 13.35
N ASN A 119 11.69 3.34 13.89
CA ASN A 119 11.39 3.37 15.33
C ASN A 119 10.69 2.09 15.80
N VAL A 120 9.73 1.59 15.02
CA VAL A 120 9.07 0.31 15.33
C VAL A 120 10.04 -0.87 15.20
N GLU A 121 10.98 -0.81 14.25
CA GLU A 121 12.05 -1.80 14.13
C GLU A 121 12.99 -1.79 15.34
N ASP A 122 13.36 -0.61 15.85
CA ASP A 122 14.23 -0.47 17.03
C ASP A 122 13.60 -1.13 18.27
N ASP A 123 12.31 -0.87 18.50
CA ASP A 123 11.57 -1.41 19.65
C ASP A 123 11.35 -2.93 19.57
N MET A 124 11.04 -3.45 18.37
CA MET A 124 10.72 -4.88 18.19
C MET A 124 11.98 -5.74 17.97
N GLY A 125 13.04 -5.14 17.44
CA GLY A 125 14.17 -5.82 16.83
C GLY A 125 13.85 -6.36 15.43
N HIS A 126 14.90 -6.45 14.60
CA HIS A 126 14.84 -6.75 13.17
C HIS A 126 13.91 -7.93 12.80
N VAL A 127 14.08 -9.09 13.43
CA VAL A 127 13.34 -10.31 13.06
C VAL A 127 11.86 -10.19 13.39
N LYS A 128 11.50 -9.69 14.58
CA LYS A 128 10.10 -9.55 14.99
C LYS A 128 9.40 -8.49 14.15
N TYR A 129 10.10 -7.40 13.82
CA TYR A 129 9.59 -6.36 12.93
C TYR A 129 9.27 -6.90 11.54
N LEU A 130 10.18 -7.69 10.93
CA LEU A 130 9.92 -8.30 9.62
C LEU A 130 8.71 -9.24 9.64
N LEU A 131 8.61 -10.10 10.65
CA LEU A 131 7.47 -11.00 10.81
C LEU A 131 6.18 -10.23 11.06
N PHE A 132 6.23 -9.16 11.85
CA PHE A 132 5.10 -8.28 12.10
C PHE A 132 4.63 -7.60 10.80
N TYR A 133 5.55 -7.04 10.02
CA TYR A 133 5.26 -6.40 8.72
C TYR A 133 4.56 -7.37 7.75
N LEU A 134 5.07 -8.60 7.62
CA LEU A 134 4.47 -9.61 6.76
C LEU A 134 3.12 -10.10 7.30
N ALA A 135 2.99 -10.28 8.61
CA ALA A 135 1.73 -10.70 9.23
C ALA A 135 0.63 -9.66 9.04
N THR A 136 0.92 -8.37 9.25
CA THR A 136 -0.07 -7.30 9.04
C THR A 136 -0.45 -7.16 7.58
N SER A 137 0.50 -7.38 6.65
CA SER A 137 0.20 -7.47 5.22
C SER A 137 -0.81 -8.56 4.92
N ILE A 138 -0.57 -9.80 5.40
CA ILE A 138 -1.46 -10.94 5.17
C ILE A 138 -2.84 -10.68 5.77
N ILE A 139 -2.91 -10.14 6.99
CA ILE A 139 -4.18 -9.81 7.65
C ILE A 139 -4.96 -8.78 6.84
N ALA A 140 -4.30 -7.74 6.34
CA ALA A 140 -4.92 -6.72 5.49
C ALA A 140 -5.44 -7.32 4.18
N SER A 141 -4.62 -8.13 3.48
CA SER A 141 -5.05 -8.82 2.26
C SER A 141 -6.23 -9.77 2.50
N LEU A 142 -6.23 -10.53 3.60
CA LEU A 142 -7.35 -11.40 3.93
C LEU A 142 -8.62 -10.61 4.29
N ALA A 143 -8.49 -9.46 4.93
CA ALA A 143 -9.61 -8.55 5.15
C ALA A 143 -10.17 -8.03 3.81
N PHE A 144 -9.29 -7.64 2.88
CA PHE A 144 -9.69 -7.25 1.52
C PHE A 144 -10.42 -8.38 0.79
N VAL A 145 -9.91 -9.61 0.84
CA VAL A 145 -10.56 -10.81 0.29
C VAL A 145 -11.96 -11.00 0.89
N ALA A 146 -12.09 -10.91 2.21
CA ALA A 146 -13.35 -11.12 2.91
C ALA A 146 -14.41 -10.08 2.52
N LEU A 147 -14.00 -8.82 2.33
CA LEU A 147 -14.88 -7.72 1.94
C LEU A 147 -15.27 -7.77 0.45
N ASN A 148 -14.40 -8.31 -0.41
CA ASN A 148 -14.58 -8.33 -1.86
C ASN A 148 -14.89 -9.72 -2.44
N ARG A 149 -15.39 -10.65 -1.62
CA ARG A 149 -15.59 -12.07 -2.02
C ARG A 149 -16.67 -12.36 -3.08
N THR A 150 -17.47 -11.37 -3.50
CA THR A 150 -18.64 -11.59 -4.38
C THR A 150 -18.76 -10.54 -5.47
N GLY A 151 -19.39 -10.92 -6.59
CA GLY A 151 -19.67 -10.02 -7.70
C GLY A 151 -18.41 -9.61 -8.45
N GLU A 152 -18.46 -8.46 -9.14
CA GLU A 152 -17.31 -7.95 -9.90
C GLU A 152 -16.12 -7.59 -9.01
N ALA A 153 -16.36 -7.25 -7.74
CA ALA A 153 -15.31 -6.93 -6.76
C ALA A 153 -14.37 -8.11 -6.49
N ALA A 154 -14.82 -9.35 -6.70
CA ALA A 154 -14.00 -10.55 -6.50
C ALA A 154 -12.84 -10.66 -7.49
N PHE A 155 -12.91 -9.95 -8.62
CA PHE A 155 -11.87 -9.92 -9.64
C PHE A 155 -10.99 -8.66 -9.56
N THR A 156 -11.21 -7.80 -8.55
CA THR A 156 -10.40 -6.59 -8.38
C THR A 156 -9.05 -6.95 -7.77
N PRO A 157 -7.92 -6.69 -8.47
CA PRO A 157 -6.59 -6.95 -7.94
C PRO A 157 -6.24 -5.99 -6.80
N CYS A 158 -5.64 -6.52 -5.74
CA CYS A 158 -5.08 -5.79 -4.61
C CYS A 158 -3.57 -5.89 -4.62
N LEU A 159 -2.89 -4.76 -4.43
CA LEU A 159 -1.43 -4.66 -4.43
C LEU A 159 -0.96 -3.45 -3.62
N GLY A 160 0.26 -3.52 -3.11
CA GLY A 160 0.92 -2.43 -2.41
C GLY A 160 1.27 -2.74 -0.96
N ALA A 161 2.26 -1.99 -0.46
CA ALA A 161 2.74 -2.12 0.92
C ALA A 161 1.82 -1.49 1.98
N SER A 162 0.72 -0.85 1.56
CA SER A 162 -0.16 -0.03 2.40
C SER A 162 -0.76 -0.81 3.58
N GLY A 163 -1.16 -2.07 3.40
CA GLY A 163 -1.67 -2.92 4.47
C GLY A 163 -0.63 -3.20 5.55
N ALA A 164 0.59 -3.54 5.14
CA ALA A 164 1.71 -3.76 6.03
C ALA A 164 2.08 -2.47 6.80
N ILE A 165 2.18 -1.35 6.09
CA ILE A 165 2.49 -0.02 6.64
C ILE A 165 1.40 0.42 7.62
N SER A 166 0.12 0.17 7.34
CA SER A 166 -0.97 0.47 8.29
C SER A 166 -0.79 -0.28 9.61
N GLY A 167 -0.31 -1.53 9.55
CA GLY A 167 0.08 -2.29 10.73
C GLY A 167 1.26 -1.65 11.48
N VAL A 168 2.31 -1.22 10.77
CA VAL A 168 3.46 -0.50 11.34
C VAL A 168 3.03 0.81 12.02
N LEU A 169 2.16 1.59 11.37
CA LEU A 169 1.61 2.82 11.94
C LEU A 169 0.74 2.53 13.17
N GLY A 170 -0.02 1.44 13.16
CA GLY A 170 -0.75 0.96 14.34
C GLY A 170 0.18 0.63 15.52
N ALA A 171 1.30 -0.05 15.26
CA ALA A 171 2.32 -0.30 16.28
C ALA A 171 2.97 1.01 16.77
N TYR A 172 3.31 1.91 15.84
CA TYR A 172 3.85 3.23 16.16
C TYR A 172 2.90 4.04 17.07
N LEU A 173 1.59 3.98 16.84
CA LEU A 173 0.60 4.61 17.71
C LEU A 173 0.62 4.05 19.13
N VAL A 174 0.83 2.75 19.29
CA VAL A 174 0.88 2.11 20.62
C VAL A 174 2.19 2.46 21.34
N LEU A 175 3.31 2.40 20.64
CA LEU A 175 4.66 2.55 21.21
C LEU A 175 5.06 4.03 21.37
N HIS A 176 4.64 4.88 20.43
CA HIS A 176 5.15 6.24 20.26
C HIS A 176 4.05 7.29 20.04
N SER A 177 2.82 7.07 20.56
CA SER A 177 1.68 8.00 20.37
C SER A 177 2.01 9.47 20.62
N GLN A 178 2.86 9.77 21.61
CA GLN A 178 3.21 11.13 22.03
C GLN A 178 4.51 11.65 21.41
N ARG A 179 5.26 10.83 20.64
CA ARG A 179 6.47 11.30 19.96
C ARG A 179 6.10 12.38 18.97
N ARG A 180 6.96 13.39 18.86
CA ARG A 180 6.75 14.51 17.95
C ARG A 180 7.11 14.09 16.55
N VAL A 181 6.17 14.31 15.63
CA VAL A 181 6.36 14.14 14.19
C VAL A 181 6.36 15.52 13.58
N SER A 182 7.46 15.88 12.92
CA SER A 182 7.54 17.13 12.19
C SER A 182 6.72 17.01 10.91
N VAL A 183 5.73 17.88 10.77
CA VAL A 183 4.86 17.95 9.60
C VAL A 183 4.97 19.31 8.92
N ILE A 184 4.97 19.31 7.59
CA ILE A 184 4.80 20.52 6.79
C ILE A 184 3.30 20.79 6.66
N LEU A 185 2.84 21.87 7.29
CA LEU A 185 1.50 22.41 7.12
C LEU A 185 1.61 23.73 6.34
N LEU A 186 1.14 23.71 5.08
CA LEU A 186 1.21 24.84 4.14
C LEU A 186 2.66 25.29 3.87
N ARG A 187 3.15 26.31 4.58
CA ARG A 187 4.52 26.86 4.47
C ARG A 187 5.31 26.80 5.78
N MET A 188 4.75 26.16 6.80
CA MET A 188 5.34 26.09 8.13
C MET A 188 5.62 24.63 8.50
N MET A 189 6.77 24.41 9.14
CA MET A 189 7.10 23.13 9.76
C MET A 189 6.64 23.22 11.21
N ILE A 190 5.70 22.36 11.58
CA ILE A 190 5.17 22.28 12.93
C ILE A 190 5.36 20.86 13.45
N ASP A 191 5.54 20.71 14.75
CA ASP A 191 5.60 19.40 15.37
C ASP A 191 4.21 19.05 15.91
N VAL A 192 3.70 17.89 15.52
CA VAL A 192 2.44 17.35 16.02
C VAL A 192 2.69 16.03 16.74
N PRO A 193 1.85 15.64 17.71
CA PRO A 193 1.93 14.30 18.28
C PRO A 193 1.74 13.22 17.21
N GLY A 194 2.42 12.08 17.38
CA GLY A 194 2.36 10.95 16.45
C GLY A 194 0.95 10.52 16.09
N TYR A 195 0.03 10.51 17.05
CA TYR A 195 -1.37 10.17 16.78
C TYR A 195 -2.07 11.14 15.83
N VAL A 196 -1.69 12.42 15.83
CA VAL A 196 -2.23 13.41 14.89
C VAL A 196 -1.67 13.16 13.49
N ALA A 197 -0.36 12.92 13.36
CA ALA A 197 0.27 12.65 12.08
C ALA A 197 -0.30 11.39 11.41
N VAL A 198 -0.38 10.29 12.17
CA VAL A 198 -0.95 9.03 11.67
C VAL A 198 -2.45 9.17 11.40
N GLY A 199 -3.20 9.86 12.26
CA GLY A 199 -4.63 10.09 12.06
C GLY A 199 -4.95 10.87 10.79
N ILE A 200 -4.15 11.89 10.47
CA ILE A 200 -4.28 12.65 9.23
C ILE A 200 -3.97 11.78 8.01
N TRP A 201 -2.94 10.94 8.08
CA TRP A 201 -2.65 10.01 7.00
C TRP A 201 -3.75 8.97 6.79
N PHE A 202 -4.27 8.38 7.86
CA PHE A 202 -5.37 7.43 7.78
C PHE A 202 -6.62 8.08 7.15
N LEU A 203 -6.92 9.31 7.56
CA LEU A 203 -8.01 10.08 6.95
C LEU A 203 -7.76 10.33 5.46
N PHE A 204 -6.52 10.67 5.07
CA PHE A 204 -6.16 10.82 3.67
C PHE A 204 -6.38 9.52 2.89
N GLN A 205 -5.92 8.37 3.41
CA GLN A 205 -6.13 7.07 2.77
C GLN A 205 -7.61 6.72 2.61
N LEU A 206 -8.41 6.98 3.64
CA LEU A 206 -9.86 6.75 3.61
C LEU A 206 -10.54 7.65 2.56
N VAL A 207 -10.19 8.93 2.56
CA VAL A 207 -10.74 9.91 1.61
C VAL A 207 -10.31 9.58 0.18
N SER A 208 -9.04 9.25 -0.05
CA SER A 208 -8.52 8.80 -1.35
C SER A 208 -9.22 7.53 -1.83
N GLY A 209 -9.42 6.55 -0.95
CA GLY A 209 -10.16 5.32 -1.29
C GLY A 209 -11.63 5.57 -1.62
N LEU A 210 -12.29 6.53 -0.94
CA LEU A 210 -13.68 6.92 -1.23
C LEU A 210 -13.82 7.70 -2.54
N PHE A 211 -12.89 8.60 -2.85
CA PHE A 211 -12.91 9.38 -4.10
C PHE A 211 -12.56 8.55 -5.33
N ASP A 212 -11.80 7.47 -5.18
CA ASP A 212 -11.46 6.55 -6.26
C ASP A 212 -12.66 5.64 -6.64
N GLN A 213 -13.66 5.48 -5.75
CA GLN A 213 -14.99 4.92 -6.11
C GLN A 213 -15.90 5.92 -6.84
N GLY A 214 -15.54 7.21 -6.89
CA GLY A 214 -16.39 8.32 -7.29
C GLY A 214 -16.09 8.99 -8.64
N GLY A 215 -15.27 8.38 -9.52
CA GLY A 215 -15.11 8.84 -10.90
C GLY A 215 -14.58 10.28 -11.07
N GLY A 216 -13.83 10.80 -10.10
CA GLY A 216 -13.46 12.23 -10.02
C GLY A 216 -12.01 12.48 -9.64
N GLY A 217 -11.06 11.95 -10.41
CA GLY A 217 -9.64 12.29 -10.23
C GLY A 217 -8.77 11.62 -11.28
N GLY A 218 -8.26 12.40 -12.24
CA GLY A 218 -7.40 11.94 -13.34
C GLY A 218 -5.98 11.51 -12.93
N VAL A 219 -5.86 10.69 -11.89
CA VAL A 219 -4.67 9.91 -11.56
C VAL A 219 -5.19 8.55 -11.10
N ALA A 220 -5.18 7.57 -12.01
CA ALA A 220 -5.59 6.20 -11.73
C ALA A 220 -4.78 5.66 -10.55
N TYR A 221 -5.41 5.65 -9.37
CA TYR A 221 -4.92 4.99 -8.18
C TYR A 221 -5.58 3.60 -8.09
N SER A 222 -5.84 2.98 -9.24
CA SER A 222 -6.50 1.68 -9.38
C SER A 222 -5.59 0.55 -8.88
N ALA A 223 -5.54 0.46 -7.57
CA ALA A 223 -4.99 -0.59 -6.74
C ALA A 223 -5.56 -0.30 -5.35
N HIS A 224 -6.86 -0.55 -5.18
CA HIS A 224 -7.51 -0.26 -3.91
C HIS A 224 -6.94 -1.15 -2.80
N VAL A 225 -6.65 -0.48 -1.68
CA VAL A 225 -6.27 -1.00 -0.35
C VAL A 225 -7.40 -1.81 0.27
#